data_AF-A0A1M7GXQ9-F1
#
_entry.id   AF-A0A1M7GXQ9-F1
#
_cell.length_a   1.000
_cell.length_b   1.000
_cell.length_c   1.000
_cell.angle_alpha   90.00
_cell.angle_beta   90.00
_cell.angle_gamma   90.00
#
_symmetry.space_group_name_H-M   'P 1'
#
loop_
_entity.id
_entity.type
_entity.pdbx_description
1 polymer ?
#
loop_
_entity_poly.entity_id
_entity_poly.type
_entity_poly.pdbx_seq_one_letter_code
_entity_poly.pdbx_strand_id
1 'polypeptide(L)'
;MKLESLPPVYEAYSAEYPDLTVCRIVLQEKELYHVIHKDGMMQAQVSGKFRYDVKTVSDFPAVGDYVMADITGGDRAVIHNVLPRTSVFIRKAAGKSNTEQV
;
A
#
# COMPACT_ATOMS: atom_id res chain seq x y z
N MET A 1 15.27 2.68 -3.88
CA MET A 1 14.46 1.54 -3.40
C MET A 1 13.33 1.35 -4.39
N LYS A 2 13.27 0.22 -5.09
CA LYS A 2 12.22 -0.07 -6.09
C LYS A 2 11.30 -1.16 -5.53
N LEU A 3 10.05 -1.22 -5.96
CA LEU A 3 9.21 -2.38 -5.68
C LEU A 3 9.70 -3.54 -6.58
N GLU A 4 10.60 -4.37 -6.07
CA GLU A 4 11.32 -5.39 -6.86
C GLU A 4 10.41 -6.52 -7.37
N SER A 5 9.23 -6.71 -6.77
CA SER A 5 8.18 -7.57 -7.30
C SER A 5 6.82 -7.25 -6.66
N LEU A 6 5.77 -7.24 -7.46
CA LEU A 6 4.40 -7.23 -6.97
C LEU A 6 4.05 -8.66 -6.53
N PRO A 7 3.57 -8.89 -5.30
CA PRO A 7 3.07 -10.20 -4.91
C PRO A 7 1.98 -10.69 -5.89
N PRO A 8 2.02 -11.96 -6.35
CA PRO A 8 1.04 -12.48 -7.33
C PRO A 8 -0.42 -12.31 -6.90
N VAL A 9 -0.65 -12.31 -5.57
CA VAL A 9 -1.98 -12.06 -4.98
C VAL A 9 -2.57 -10.71 -5.35
N TYR A 10 -1.74 -9.71 -5.67
CA TYR A 10 -2.16 -8.35 -6.03
C TYR A 10 -2.12 -8.08 -7.54
N GLU A 11 -1.58 -9.01 -8.33
CA GLU A 11 -1.56 -8.90 -9.79
C GLU A 11 -2.98 -8.95 -10.36
N ALA A 12 -3.83 -9.85 -9.85
CA ALA A 12 -5.25 -9.93 -10.22
C ALA A 12 -6.01 -8.63 -9.88
N TYR A 13 -5.71 -8.00 -8.74
CA TYR A 13 -6.31 -6.72 -8.37
C TYR A 13 -5.87 -5.59 -9.29
N SER A 14 -4.60 -5.58 -9.73
CA SER A 14 -4.14 -4.58 -10.70
C SER A 14 -4.83 -4.72 -12.06
N ALA A 15 -5.17 -5.94 -12.48
CA ALA A 15 -5.86 -6.19 -13.74
C ALA A 15 -7.32 -5.70 -13.74
N GLU A 16 -7.97 -5.63 -12.58
CA GLU A 16 -9.34 -5.12 -12.44
C GLU A 16 -9.41 -3.58 -12.51
N TYR A 17 -8.30 -2.90 -12.22
CA TYR A 17 -8.20 -1.44 -12.20
C TYR A 17 -7.02 -0.96 -13.07
N PRO A 18 -7.16 -0.91 -14.41
CA PRO A 18 -6.07 -0.55 -15.32
C PRO A 18 -5.56 0.89 -15.11
N ASP A 19 -6.41 1.77 -14.59
CA ASP A 19 -6.05 3.17 -14.30
C ASP A 19 -5.36 3.35 -12.94
N LEU A 20 -5.29 2.29 -12.13
CA LEU A 20 -4.68 2.33 -10.80
C LEU A 20 -3.42 1.47 -10.78
N THR A 21 -2.40 1.97 -10.10
CA THR A 21 -1.16 1.24 -9.87
C THR A 21 -1.11 0.72 -8.45
N VAL A 22 -0.66 -0.53 -8.29
CA VAL A 22 -0.36 -1.05 -6.96
C VAL A 22 0.92 -0.42 -6.45
N CYS A 23 0.83 0.22 -5.30
CA CYS A 23 1.97 0.83 -4.63
C CYS A 23 2.09 0.30 -3.20
N ARG A 24 3.28 0.40 -2.60
CA ARG A 24 3.50 0.06 -1.19
C ARG A 24 3.79 1.31 -0.38
N ILE A 25 3.12 1.47 0.76
CA ILE A 25 3.35 2.58 1.67
C ILE A 25 4.69 2.34 2.39
N VAL A 26 5.62 3.28 2.26
CA VAL A 26 6.95 3.22 2.89
C VAL A 26 7.12 4.26 4.00
N LEU A 27 6.34 5.34 3.95
CA LEU A 27 6.36 6.40 4.95
C LEU A 27 4.95 6.97 5.13
N GLN A 28 4.63 7.34 6.35
CA GLN A 28 3.41 8.06 6.70
C GLN A 28 3.80 9.35 7.43
N GLU A 29 3.32 10.49 6.92
CA GLU A 29 3.60 11.83 7.45
C GLU A 29 2.31 12.65 7.56
N LYS A 30 1.76 12.78 8.77
CA LYS A 30 0.53 13.55 9.04
C LYS A 30 -0.62 13.18 8.09
N GLU A 31 -0.83 13.95 7.01
CA GLU A 31 -1.89 13.76 6.01
C GLU A 31 -1.39 13.22 4.66
N LEU A 32 -0.10 12.90 4.59
CA LEU A 32 0.60 12.44 3.41
C LEU A 32 1.22 11.07 3.65
N TYR A 33 1.36 10.35 2.56
CA TYR A 33 2.02 9.08 2.50
C TYR A 33 3.15 9.18 1.48
N HIS A 34 4.17 8.36 1.63
CA HIS A 34 5.06 8.08 0.52
C HIS A 34 4.86 6.64 0.09
N VAL A 35 4.71 6.48 -1.21
CA VAL A 35 4.49 5.19 -1.84
C VAL A 35 5.66 4.86 -2.76
N ILE A 36 6.00 3.58 -2.86
CA ILE A 36 6.88 3.05 -3.89
C ILE A 36 6.05 2.29 -4.92
N HIS A 37 6.35 2.54 -6.19
CA HIS A 37 5.83 1.81 -7.35
C HIS A 37 7.01 1.27 -8.17
N LYS A 38 6.71 0.60 -9.29
CA LYS A 38 7.74 -0.05 -10.13
C LYS A 38 8.83 0.91 -10.62
N ASP A 39 8.47 2.17 -10.87
CA ASP A 39 9.36 3.17 -11.48
C ASP A 39 10.03 4.11 -10.47
N GLY A 40 9.56 4.15 -9.21
CA GLY A 40 10.11 5.08 -8.24
C GLY A 40 9.32 5.21 -6.94
N MET A 41 9.60 6.30 -6.23
CA MET A 41 8.91 6.71 -5.01
C MET A 41 8.25 8.05 -5.25
N MET A 42 7.03 8.23 -4.77
CA MET A 42 6.32 9.50 -4.86
C MET A 42 5.47 9.75 -3.62
N GLN A 43 5.10 11.02 -3.42
CA GLN A 43 4.14 11.39 -2.39
C GLN A 43 2.74 10.98 -2.82
N ALA A 44 1.92 10.62 -1.84
CA ALA A 44 0.57 10.18 -2.03
C ALA A 44 -0.35 10.74 -0.94
N GLN A 45 -1.62 10.87 -1.27
CA GLN A 45 -2.68 11.23 -0.32
C GLN A 45 -3.89 10.35 -0.54
N VAL A 46 -4.70 10.15 0.49
CA VAL A 46 -5.97 9.44 0.32
C VAL A 46 -6.97 10.29 -0.48
N SER A 47 -7.77 9.64 -1.31
CA SER A 47 -8.87 10.32 -2.01
C SER A 47 -9.88 10.88 -1.01
N GLY A 48 -10.59 11.94 -1.39
CA GLY A 48 -11.66 12.50 -0.56
C GLY A 48 -12.76 11.48 -0.26
N LYS A 49 -13.05 10.59 -1.22
CA LYS A 49 -13.97 9.47 -1.06
C LYS A 49 -13.47 8.47 -0.01
N PHE A 50 -12.20 8.07 -0.08
CA PHE A 50 -11.59 7.19 0.92
C PHE A 50 -11.70 7.80 2.32
N ARG A 51 -11.35 9.08 2.48
CA ARG A 51 -11.44 9.78 3.77
C ARG A 51 -12.85 9.83 4.34
N TYR A 52 -13.88 9.87 3.48
CA TYR A 52 -15.28 9.84 3.88
C TYR A 52 -15.77 8.43 4.24
N ASP A 53 -15.33 7.41 3.49
CA ASP A 53 -15.77 6.02 3.64
C ASP A 53 -15.14 5.33 4.88
N VAL A 54 -13.98 5.81 5.32
CA VAL A 54 -13.26 5.28 6.48
C VAL A 54 -13.96 5.61 7.80
N LYS A 55 -14.23 4.58 8.61
CA LYS A 55 -14.94 4.72 9.90
C LYS A 55 -14.00 4.83 11.09
N THR A 56 -12.80 4.25 10.99
CA THR A 56 -11.82 4.23 12.08
C THR A 56 -10.43 4.59 11.59
N VAL A 57 -9.59 5.14 12.48
CA VAL A 57 -8.20 5.49 12.15
C VAL A 57 -7.40 4.27 11.70
N SER A 58 -7.76 3.06 12.18
CA SER A 58 -7.10 1.80 11.82
C SER A 58 -7.36 1.34 10.38
N ASP A 59 -8.39 1.89 9.72
CA ASP A 59 -8.69 1.63 8.31
C ASP A 59 -7.86 2.51 7.37
N PHE A 60 -7.17 3.53 7.88
CA PHE A 60 -6.23 4.29 7.07
C PHE A 60 -5.01 3.43 6.67
N PRO A 61 -4.38 3.74 5.52
CA PRO A 61 -3.17 3.07 5.11
C PRO A 61 -2.08 3.24 6.17
N ALA A 62 -1.36 2.17 6.49
CA ALA A 62 -0.21 2.20 7.36
C ALA A 62 1.07 1.84 6.60
N VAL A 63 2.22 2.14 7.18
CA VAL A 63 3.52 1.72 6.62
C VAL A 63 3.54 0.20 6.45
N GLY A 64 3.93 -0.26 5.27
CA GLY A 64 3.95 -1.68 4.90
C GLY A 64 2.71 -2.16 4.16
N ASP A 65 1.60 -1.41 4.18
CA ASP A 65 0.40 -1.75 3.43
C ASP A 65 0.62 -1.59 1.92
N TYR A 66 -0.05 -2.45 1.15
CA TYR A 66 -0.20 -2.28 -0.28
C TYR A 66 -1.49 -1.51 -0.56
N VAL A 67 -1.44 -0.59 -1.52
CA VAL A 67 -2.55 0.29 -1.86
C VAL A 67 -2.72 0.37 -3.37
N MET A 68 -3.95 0.62 -3.81
CA MET A 68 -4.26 1.01 -5.18
C MET A 68 -4.28 2.53 -5.25
N ALA A 69 -3.36 3.08 -6.04
CA ALA A 69 -3.22 4.52 -6.20
C ALA A 69 -3.14 4.93 -7.67
N ASP A 70 -3.79 6.02 -8.02
CA ASP A 70 -3.59 6.68 -9.30
C ASP A 70 -2.30 7.51 -9.21
N ILE A 71 -1.31 7.19 -10.05
CA ILE A 71 -0.01 7.87 -10.12
C ILE A 71 0.11 8.80 -11.34
N THR A 72 -0.94 8.87 -12.17
CA THR A 72 -0.95 9.64 -13.43
C THR A 72 -1.44 11.07 -13.25
N GLY A 73 -2.15 11.35 -12.15
CA GLY A 73 -2.79 12.63 -11.86
C GLY A 73 -1.89 13.82 -11.54
N GLY A 74 -0.55 13.70 -11.62
CA GLY A 74 0.39 14.81 -11.44
C GLY A 74 1.46 14.55 -10.39
N ASP A 75 1.71 15.54 -9.52
CA ASP A 75 2.81 15.53 -8.52
C ASP A 75 2.62 14.55 -7.35
N ARG A 76 1.37 14.13 -7.10
CA ARG A 76 1.02 13.25 -5.98
C ARG A 76 0.12 12.14 -6.43
N ALA A 77 0.37 10.93 -5.94
CA ALA A 77 -0.54 9.83 -6.14
C ALA A 77 -1.80 9.98 -5.29
N VAL A 78 -2.92 9.51 -5.82
CA VAL A 78 -4.19 9.49 -5.08
C VAL A 78 -4.51 8.05 -4.69
N ILE A 79 -4.52 7.77 -3.40
CA ILE A 79 -4.85 6.44 -2.85
C ILE A 79 -6.37 6.27 -2.88
N HIS A 80 -6.81 5.29 -3.65
CA HIS A 80 -8.22 4.95 -3.78
C HIS A 80 -8.64 3.84 -2.82
N ASN A 81 -7.79 2.83 -2.62
CA ASN A 81 -8.09 1.69 -1.76
C ASN A 81 -6.83 1.11 -1.12
N VAL A 82 -6.98 0.57 0.09
CA VAL A 82 -5.96 -0.27 0.73
C VAL A 82 -6.24 -1.72 0.34
N LEU A 83 -5.23 -2.42 -0.17
CA LEU A 83 -5.36 -3.84 -0.50
C LEU A 83 -5.41 -4.69 0.78
N PRO A 84 -6.06 -5.86 0.75
CA PRO A 84 -6.22 -6.70 1.93
C PRO A 84 -4.88 -6.99 2.61
N ARG A 85 -4.78 -6.71 3.91
CA ARG A 85 -3.57 -6.97 4.71
C ARG A 85 -3.29 -8.48 4.78
N THR A 86 -2.49 -8.99 3.85
CA THR A 86 -2.08 -10.41 3.82
C THR A 86 -1.10 -10.80 4.93
N SER A 87 -0.63 -9.83 5.73
CA SER A 87 0.29 -10.06 6.87
C SER A 87 -0.29 -10.93 8.00
N VAL A 88 -1.58 -11.26 7.98
CA VAL A 88 -2.14 -12.21 8.96
C VAL A 88 -1.95 -13.68 8.52
N PHE A 89 -1.61 -13.97 7.26
CA PHE A 89 -1.67 -15.34 6.73
C PHE A 89 -0.37 -15.96 6.20
N ILE A 90 0.76 -15.25 6.14
CA ILE A 90 2.05 -15.88 5.78
C ILE A 90 2.82 -16.30 7.03
N ARG A 91 2.19 -17.13 7.88
CA ARG A 91 2.92 -18.15 8.66
C ARG A 91 2.85 -19.50 7.95
N LYS A 92 3.17 -19.51 6.66
CA LYS A 92 3.55 -20.72 5.95
C LYS A 92 5.00 -20.60 5.49
N ALA A 93 5.87 -21.09 6.37
CA ALA A 93 7.21 -21.61 6.13
C ALA A 93 8.35 -20.63 5.77
N ALA A 94 9.00 -20.10 6.81
CA ALA A 94 10.44 -20.22 6.95
C ALA A 94 10.75 -20.36 8.46
N GLY A 95 11.47 -21.43 8.82
CA GLY A 95 11.67 -21.84 10.20
C GLY A 95 12.58 -20.90 11.02
N LYS A 96 12.44 -21.04 12.34
CA LYS A 96 13.41 -20.71 13.40
C LYS A 96 14.17 -19.38 13.26
N SER A 97 13.73 -18.37 14.01
CA SER A 97 14.51 -17.93 15.17
C SER A 97 13.69 -16.95 16.01
N ASN A 98 13.61 -17.30 17.29
CA ASN A 98 13.13 -16.48 18.39
C ASN A 98 13.93 -15.17 18.44
N THR A 99 13.25 -14.03 18.42
CA THR A 99 13.76 -12.86 19.12
C THR A 99 12.58 -12.10 19.70
N GLU A 100 12.35 -12.37 20.99
CA GLU A 100 11.74 -11.42 21.91
C GLU A 100 12.39 -10.06 21.71
N GLN A 101 11.60 -8.99 21.71
CA GLN A 101 12.16 -7.67 21.95
C GLN A 101 11.37 -6.99 23.07
N VAL A 102 12.12 -6.67 24.12
CA VAL A 102 11.75 -5.81 25.26
C VAL A 102 11.43 -4.41 24.77
#